data_AF-A0A1B6KKR1-F1
#
_entry.id   AF-A0A1B6KKR1-F1
#
_cell.length_a   1.000
_cell.length_b   1.000
_cell.length_c   1.000
_cell.angle_alpha   90.00
_cell.angle_beta   90.00
_cell.angle_gamma   90.00
#
_symmetry.space_group_name_H-M   'P 1'
#
loop_
_entity.id
_entity.type
_entity.pdbx_description
1 polymer ?
#
loop_
_entity_poly.entity_id
_entity_poly.type
_entity_poly.pdbx_seq_one_letter_code
_entity_poly.pdbx_strand_id
1 'polypeptide(L)'
;MSASKLPVFEVSLYVLVWTASICYSSYNVYLAGKLFDHTAIGDDFSDNWYGYKKDMADYEWTTWLPFLLYTMPAWVAAHIALTEVTRWISPQGVPGAHSLITLLFIIVHFGPACALFAFTQVVVYYTILRLKSVALVWLFGIPFLLLSCFGLQEMWEYTGKSDQQFTMMVVSTTWLNLHCTSFSLEMLASARSNTSGRRMFYDLLGYSLYFPTYFLGPFIIYTNFGPYMYRPFKRWTSERVCTFALSLLRFLFWAAVTEASLYFLYIHALQYHMTTVARLG
;
A
#
# COMPACT_ATOMS: atom_id res chain seq x y z
N MET A 1 10.42 23.21 21.94
CA MET A 1 11.50 22.41 22.55
C MET A 1 12.53 22.12 21.46
N SER A 2 13.76 22.64 21.57
CA SER A 2 14.82 22.26 20.64
C SER A 2 15.27 20.84 20.99
N ALA A 3 15.09 19.89 20.08
CA ALA A 3 15.63 18.55 20.27
C ALA A 3 17.15 18.64 20.48
N SER A 4 17.63 18.16 21.62
CA SER A 4 19.06 18.02 21.90
C SER A 4 19.66 17.08 20.86
N LYS A 5 20.59 17.59 20.04
CA LYS A 5 21.28 16.78 19.03
C LYS A 5 22.23 15.82 19.74
N LEU A 6 22.03 14.51 19.53
CA LEU A 6 22.93 13.49 20.03
C LEU A 6 24.36 13.73 19.50
N PRO A 7 25.41 13.45 20.31
CA PRO A 7 26.79 13.50 19.87
C PRO A 7 27.01 12.62 18.63
N VAL A 8 27.76 13.11 17.64
CA VAL A 8 28.03 12.38 16.39
C VAL A 8 28.64 11.01 16.64
N PHE A 9 29.55 10.90 17.62
CA PHE A 9 30.15 9.63 18.02
C PHE A 9 29.12 8.60 18.50
N GLU A 10 28.13 9.04 19.28
CA GLU A 10 27.07 8.17 19.79
C GLU A 10 26.19 7.66 18.64
N VAL A 11 25.82 8.56 17.72
CA VAL A 11 25.07 8.19 16.50
C VAL A 11 25.87 7.21 15.63
N SER A 12 27.17 7.46 15.43
CA SER A 12 28.05 6.56 14.68
C SER A 12 28.16 5.19 15.34
N LEU A 13 28.26 5.13 16.67
CA LEU A 13 28.30 3.87 17.41
C LEU A 13 26.97 3.12 17.27
N TYR A 14 25.83 3.79 17.39
CA TYR A 14 24.52 3.16 17.19
C TYR A 14 24.36 2.59 15.78
N VAL A 15 24.75 3.35 14.74
CA VAL A 15 24.73 2.87 13.37
C VAL A 15 25.62 1.64 13.21
N LEU A 16 26.85 1.68 13.73
CA LEU A 16 27.78 0.56 13.64
C LEU A 16 27.23 -0.69 14.34
N VAL A 17 26.78 -0.57 15.59
CA VAL A 17 26.24 -1.70 16.37
C VAL A 17 24.99 -2.26 15.71
N TRP A 18 24.08 -1.41 15.23
CA TRP A 18 22.87 -1.83 14.54
C TRP A 18 23.18 -2.56 13.24
N THR A 19 24.08 -2.01 12.40
CA THR A 19 24.50 -2.66 11.15
C THR A 19 25.20 -3.99 11.43
N ALA A 20 26.12 -4.04 12.40
CA ALA A 20 26.81 -5.27 12.78
C ALA A 20 25.82 -6.34 13.27
N SER A 21 24.82 -5.94 14.06
CA SER A 21 23.77 -6.83 14.58
C SER A 21 22.91 -7.38 13.45
N ILE A 22 22.51 -6.54 12.48
CA ILE A 22 21.76 -7.01 11.31
C ILE A 22 22.60 -7.98 10.48
N CYS A 23 23.85 -7.65 10.18
CA CYS A 23 24.74 -8.54 9.42
C CYS A 23 24.92 -9.89 10.13
N TYR A 24 25.12 -9.87 11.45
CA TYR A 24 25.24 -11.09 12.25
C TYR A 24 23.95 -11.92 12.23
N SER A 25 22.79 -11.30 12.45
CA SER A 25 21.50 -11.98 12.38
C SER A 25 21.22 -12.57 10.99
N SER A 26 21.43 -11.80 9.93
CA SER A 26 21.28 -12.27 8.55
C SER A 26 22.23 -13.42 8.22
N TYR A 27 23.46 -13.38 8.74
CA TYR A 27 24.41 -14.48 8.57
C TYR A 27 23.94 -15.77 9.26
N ASN A 28 23.39 -15.68 10.48
CA ASN A 28 22.83 -16.85 11.16
C ASN A 28 21.61 -17.42 10.43
N VAL A 29 20.73 -16.56 9.91
CA VAL A 29 19.60 -16.98 9.07
C VAL A 29 20.08 -17.69 7.80
N TYR A 30 21.12 -17.17 7.16
CA TYR A 30 21.75 -17.81 6.00
C TYR A 30 22.32 -19.20 6.34
N LEU A 31 22.99 -19.34 7.50
CA LEU A 31 23.50 -20.63 7.97
C LEU A 31 22.38 -21.63 8.27
N ALA A 32 21.34 -21.19 8.99
CA ALA A 32 20.16 -22.01 9.25
C ALA A 32 19.48 -22.44 7.95
N GLY A 33 19.43 -21.53 6.98
CA GLY A 33 18.90 -21.77 5.65
C GLY A 33 19.62 -22.89 4.88
N LYS A 34 20.94 -23.01 5.01
CA LYS A 34 21.70 -24.12 4.39
C LYS A 34 21.42 -25.49 5.00
N LEU A 35 21.07 -25.51 6.28
CA LEU A 35 20.74 -26.74 7.01
C LEU A 35 19.29 -27.16 6.81
N PHE A 36 18.48 -26.28 6.23
CA PHE A 36 17.06 -26.47 6.04
C PHE A 36 16.79 -27.44 4.89
N ASP A 37 16.00 -28.48 5.14
CA ASP A 37 15.61 -29.42 4.10
C ASP A 37 14.49 -28.83 3.24
N HIS A 38 14.87 -28.31 2.08
CA HIS A 38 13.94 -27.73 1.12
C HIS A 38 13.10 -28.73 0.34
N THR A 39 13.24 -30.05 0.56
CA THR A 39 12.46 -31.08 -0.14
C THR A 39 11.23 -31.53 0.65
N ALA A 40 11.24 -31.35 1.97
CA ALA A 40 10.15 -31.77 2.84
C ALA A 40 8.96 -30.79 2.86
N ILE A 41 9.08 -29.61 2.24
CA ILE A 41 8.26 -28.42 2.57
C ILE A 41 7.41 -27.92 1.39
N GLY A 42 7.29 -28.70 0.30
CA GLY A 42 6.28 -28.47 -0.75
C GLY A 42 6.44 -27.13 -1.48
N ASP A 43 5.35 -26.34 -1.54
CA ASP A 43 5.18 -25.15 -2.39
C ASP A 43 5.86 -23.85 -1.86
N ASP A 44 6.44 -23.88 -0.64
CA ASP A 44 7.08 -22.70 -0.04
C ASP A 44 8.41 -22.32 -0.71
N PHE A 45 8.90 -23.15 -1.64
CA PHE A 45 10.13 -22.90 -2.38
C PHE A 45 9.92 -23.08 -3.88
N SER A 46 10.44 -22.14 -4.68
CA SER A 46 10.53 -22.31 -6.13
C SER A 46 11.96 -22.57 -6.59
N ASP A 47 12.12 -23.50 -7.52
CA ASP A 47 13.41 -23.81 -8.15
C ASP A 47 13.73 -22.75 -9.18
N ASN A 48 14.56 -21.75 -8.85
CA ASN A 48 14.69 -20.61 -9.77
C ASN A 48 15.97 -19.76 -9.62
N TRP A 49 17.16 -20.33 -9.41
CA TRP A 49 18.44 -19.67 -9.77
C TRP A 49 19.65 -20.60 -9.57
N TYR A 50 20.22 -21.22 -10.61
CA TYR A 50 21.48 -22.00 -10.52
C TYR A 50 21.57 -22.99 -9.32
N GLY A 51 20.46 -23.65 -8.96
CA GLY A 51 20.37 -24.57 -7.83
C GLY A 51 20.01 -23.95 -6.47
N TYR A 52 19.89 -22.62 -6.40
CA TYR A 52 19.28 -21.93 -5.26
C TYR A 52 17.76 -21.93 -5.39
N LYS A 53 17.10 -22.28 -4.29
CA LYS A 53 15.66 -22.16 -4.14
C LYS A 53 15.31 -20.76 -3.64
N LYS A 54 14.21 -20.22 -4.12
CA LYS A 54 13.66 -18.93 -3.65
C LYS A 54 12.64 -19.19 -2.55
N ASP A 55 12.71 -18.43 -1.45
CA ASP A 55 11.64 -18.35 -0.46
C ASP A 55 10.36 -17.78 -1.10
N MET A 56 9.30 -18.58 -1.13
CA MET A 56 7.97 -18.22 -1.61
C MET A 56 6.94 -18.21 -0.47
N ALA A 57 7.36 -18.44 0.76
CA ALA A 57 6.45 -18.53 1.91
C ALA A 57 5.78 -17.18 2.24
N ASP A 58 6.35 -16.07 1.78
CA ASP A 58 5.69 -14.76 1.82
C ASP A 58 4.65 -14.63 0.69
N TYR A 59 3.42 -14.98 1.02
CA TYR A 59 2.28 -14.84 0.11
C TYR A 59 2.01 -13.37 -0.29
N GLU A 60 2.26 -12.42 0.61
CA GLU A 60 2.03 -10.99 0.33
C GLU A 60 3.01 -10.50 -0.72
N TRP A 61 4.31 -10.77 -0.53
CA TRP A 61 5.34 -10.36 -1.49
C TRP A 61 5.17 -11.02 -2.86
N THR A 62 4.88 -12.33 -2.88
CA THR A 62 4.69 -13.10 -4.12
C THR A 62 3.44 -12.66 -4.90
N THR A 63 2.43 -12.12 -4.22
CA THR A 63 1.25 -11.53 -4.86
C THR A 63 1.48 -10.07 -5.26
N TRP A 64 2.13 -9.29 -4.41
CA TRP A 64 2.30 -7.85 -4.57
C TRP A 64 3.32 -7.46 -5.62
N LEU A 65 4.52 -8.06 -5.59
CA LEU A 65 5.59 -7.64 -6.49
C LEU A 65 5.19 -7.79 -7.97
N PRO A 66 4.57 -8.91 -8.42
CA PRO A 66 4.08 -9.01 -9.79
C PRO A 66 2.97 -7.99 -10.10
N PHE A 67 2.05 -7.78 -9.17
CA PHE A 67 0.99 -6.78 -9.33
C PHE A 67 1.57 -5.37 -9.53
N LEU A 68 2.57 -5.00 -8.73
CA LEU A 68 3.23 -3.70 -8.82
C LEU A 68 4.07 -3.53 -10.10
N LEU A 69 4.81 -4.56 -10.51
CA LEU A 69 5.75 -4.47 -11.63
C LEU A 69 5.10 -4.70 -13.00
N TYR A 70 4.03 -5.50 -13.07
CA TYR A 70 3.39 -5.86 -14.34
C TYR A 70 2.02 -5.21 -14.52
N THR A 71 1.21 -5.11 -13.46
CA THR A 71 -0.16 -4.57 -13.57
C THR A 71 -0.20 -3.05 -13.37
N MET A 72 0.45 -2.52 -12.32
CA MET A 72 0.33 -1.10 -11.97
C MET A 72 1.04 -0.08 -12.89
N PRO A 73 2.18 -0.33 -13.57
CA PRO A 73 2.97 0.76 -14.16
C PRO A 73 2.22 1.56 -15.23
N ALA A 74 1.47 0.88 -16.10
CA ALA A 74 0.67 1.55 -17.12
C ALA A 74 -0.42 2.45 -16.50
N TRP A 75 -1.03 1.99 -15.41
CA TRP A 75 -2.05 2.75 -14.70
C TRP A 75 -1.47 3.89 -13.85
N VAL A 76 -0.28 3.73 -13.29
CA VAL A 76 0.46 4.83 -12.63
C VAL A 76 0.82 5.90 -13.66
N ALA A 77 1.32 5.51 -14.83
CA ALA A 77 1.59 6.46 -15.91
C ALA A 77 0.32 7.18 -16.38
N ALA A 78 -0.79 6.45 -16.55
CA ALA A 78 -2.09 7.02 -16.88
C ALA A 78 -2.61 7.97 -15.79
N HIS A 79 -2.45 7.62 -14.51
CA HIS A 79 -2.79 8.47 -13.38
C HIS A 79 -1.97 9.77 -13.40
N ILE A 80 -0.65 9.70 -13.59
CA ILE A 80 0.22 10.89 -13.69
C ILE A 80 -0.21 11.76 -14.87
N ALA A 81 -0.41 11.18 -16.05
CA ALA A 81 -0.83 11.93 -17.23
C ALA A 81 -2.20 12.61 -17.02
N LEU A 82 -3.21 11.86 -16.55
CA LEU A 82 -4.56 12.37 -16.31
C LEU A 82 -4.56 13.48 -15.26
N THR A 83 -3.83 13.31 -14.17
CA THR A 83 -3.75 14.32 -13.10
C THR A 83 -3.00 15.57 -13.53
N GLU A 84 -1.90 15.46 -14.28
CA GLU A 84 -1.18 16.64 -14.79
C GLU A 84 -2.01 17.41 -15.83
N VAL A 85 -2.69 16.72 -16.76
CA VAL A 85 -3.61 17.35 -17.72
C VAL A 85 -4.77 18.03 -16.99
N THR A 86 -5.38 17.35 -16.02
CA THR A 86 -6.48 17.92 -15.23
C THR A 86 -5.99 19.14 -14.45
N ARG A 87 -4.80 19.09 -13.86
CA ARG A 87 -4.21 20.21 -13.11
C ARG A 87 -3.89 21.40 -14.01
N TRP A 88 -3.52 21.16 -15.27
CA TRP A 88 -3.31 22.22 -16.26
C TRP A 88 -4.62 22.93 -16.64
N ILE A 89 -5.72 22.19 -16.77
CA ILE A 89 -7.05 22.75 -17.09
C ILE A 89 -7.69 23.41 -15.86
N SER A 90 -7.81 22.65 -14.77
CA SER A 90 -8.42 23.10 -13.51
C SER A 90 -7.93 22.25 -12.33
N PRO A 91 -7.17 22.83 -11.38
CA PRO A 91 -6.74 22.13 -10.16
C PRO A 91 -7.91 21.59 -9.32
N GLN A 92 -9.12 22.17 -9.45
CA GLN A 92 -10.31 21.72 -8.72
C GLN A 92 -10.84 20.37 -9.23
N GLY A 93 -10.49 19.96 -10.45
CA GLY A 93 -10.89 18.68 -11.04
C GLY A 93 -10.01 17.49 -10.64
N VAL A 94 -8.84 17.73 -10.05
CA VAL A 94 -7.86 16.68 -9.67
C VAL A 94 -8.47 15.58 -8.78
N PRO A 95 -9.31 15.88 -7.77
CA PRO A 95 -9.96 14.83 -6.98
C PRO A 95 -10.82 13.88 -7.82
N GLY A 96 -11.54 14.42 -8.81
CA GLY A 96 -12.33 13.64 -9.75
C GLY A 96 -11.45 12.76 -10.67
N ALA A 97 -10.29 13.29 -11.10
CA ALA A 97 -9.32 12.51 -11.87
C ALA A 97 -8.74 11.34 -11.06
N HIS A 98 -8.42 11.54 -9.77
CA HIS A 98 -7.99 10.46 -8.88
C HIS A 98 -9.05 9.36 -8.78
N SER A 99 -10.30 9.73 -8.51
CA SER A 99 -11.37 8.74 -8.39
C SER A 99 -11.65 8.02 -9.69
N LEU A 100 -11.59 8.73 -10.83
CA LEU A 100 -11.92 8.15 -12.13
C LEU A 100 -10.93 7.04 -12.48
N ILE A 101 -9.62 7.31 -12.40
CA ILE A 101 -8.62 6.31 -12.77
C ILE A 101 -8.63 5.11 -11.82
N THR A 102 -8.84 5.33 -10.52
CA THR A 102 -8.95 4.26 -9.52
C THR A 102 -10.19 3.40 -9.75
N LEU A 103 -11.36 4.00 -9.99
CA LEU A 103 -12.59 3.24 -10.27
C LEU A 103 -12.49 2.48 -11.60
N LEU A 104 -11.91 3.08 -12.64
CA LEU A 104 -11.66 2.39 -13.91
C LEU A 104 -10.73 1.19 -13.71
N PHE A 105 -9.67 1.35 -12.93
CA PHE A 105 -8.79 0.23 -12.57
C PHE A 105 -9.58 -0.90 -11.88
N ILE A 106 -10.41 -0.55 -10.90
CA ILE A 106 -11.19 -1.55 -10.15
C ILE A 106 -12.17 -2.28 -11.08
N ILE A 107 -12.85 -1.55 -11.97
CA ILE A 107 -13.78 -2.15 -12.95
C ILE A 107 -13.05 -3.15 -13.85
N VAL A 108 -11.88 -2.78 -14.37
CA VAL A 108 -11.13 -3.63 -15.32
C VAL A 108 -10.58 -4.89 -14.65
N HIS A 109 -10.03 -4.79 -13.44
CA HIS A 109 -9.32 -5.91 -12.80
C HIS A 109 -10.22 -6.73 -11.85
N PHE A 110 -11.04 -6.07 -11.04
CA PHE A 110 -11.88 -6.71 -10.01
C PHE A 110 -13.36 -6.76 -10.38
N GLY A 111 -13.79 -6.01 -11.40
CA GLY A 111 -15.15 -5.99 -11.90
C GLY A 111 -16.01 -4.84 -11.35
N PRO A 112 -17.16 -4.58 -11.99
CA PRO A 112 -18.02 -3.44 -11.66
C PRO A 112 -18.66 -3.53 -10.27
N ALA A 113 -18.93 -4.73 -9.76
CA ALA A 113 -19.48 -4.92 -8.42
C ALA A 113 -18.53 -4.38 -7.33
N CYS A 114 -17.23 -4.65 -7.46
CA CYS A 114 -16.19 -4.14 -6.55
C CYS A 114 -16.08 -2.62 -6.62
N ALA A 115 -16.17 -2.03 -7.82
CA ALA A 115 -16.14 -0.57 -7.97
C ALA A 115 -17.38 0.09 -7.37
N LEU A 116 -18.55 -0.53 -7.52
CA LEU A 116 -19.79 -0.07 -6.88
C LEU A 116 -19.70 -0.15 -5.35
N PHE A 117 -19.12 -1.22 -4.82
CA PHE A 117 -18.86 -1.37 -3.39
C PHE A 117 -17.97 -0.24 -2.86
N ALA A 118 -16.82 -0.02 -3.50
CA ALA A 118 -15.89 1.06 -3.14
C ALA A 118 -16.54 2.45 -3.19
N PHE A 119 -17.30 2.73 -4.25
CA PHE A 119 -18.00 4.01 -4.38
C PHE A 119 -19.10 4.17 -3.31
N THR A 120 -19.87 3.12 -3.05
CA THR A 120 -20.90 3.10 -1.99
C THR A 120 -20.30 3.43 -0.63
N GLN A 121 -19.15 2.85 -0.30
CA GLN A 121 -18.44 3.11 0.96
C GLN A 121 -18.11 4.61 1.11
N VAL A 122 -17.57 5.24 0.07
CA VAL A 122 -17.30 6.69 0.06
C VAL A 122 -18.58 7.51 0.26
N VAL A 123 -19.68 7.14 -0.38
CA VAL A 123 -20.97 7.85 -0.26
C VAL A 123 -21.56 7.72 1.16
N VAL A 124 -21.44 6.55 1.78
CA VAL A 124 -21.86 6.32 3.17
C VAL A 124 -21.05 7.20 4.12
N TYR A 125 -19.72 7.22 3.99
CA TYR A 125 -18.87 8.08 4.80
C TYR A 125 -19.15 9.58 4.60
N TYR A 126 -19.40 10.01 3.37
CA TYR A 126 -19.85 11.37 3.11
C TYR A 126 -21.17 11.69 3.84
N THR A 127 -22.12 10.76 3.86
CA THR A 127 -23.38 10.94 4.57
C THR A 127 -23.16 11.04 6.09
N ILE A 128 -22.29 10.19 6.65
CA ILE A 128 -21.89 10.23 8.07
C ILE A 128 -21.26 11.59 8.42
N LEU A 129 -20.38 12.10 7.56
CA LEU A 129 -19.77 13.44 7.73
C LEU A 129 -20.81 14.56 7.78
N ARG A 130 -21.88 14.45 6.98
CA ARG A 130 -22.99 15.42 7.00
C ARG A 130 -23.78 15.38 8.30
N LEU A 131 -23.87 14.21 8.94
CA LEU A 131 -24.50 14.00 10.25
C LEU A 131 -23.60 14.44 11.42
N LYS A 132 -22.33 14.75 11.16
CA LYS A 132 -21.37 15.27 12.14
C LYS A 132 -21.16 14.40 13.39
N SER A 133 -21.29 13.07 13.26
CA SER A 133 -21.20 12.15 14.39
C SER A 133 -19.99 11.23 14.31
N VAL A 134 -19.10 11.32 15.30
CA VAL A 134 -17.94 10.41 15.45
C VAL A 134 -18.39 8.99 15.78
N ALA A 135 -19.49 8.83 16.52
CA ALA A 135 -20.03 7.51 16.83
C ALA A 135 -20.46 6.75 15.56
N LEU A 136 -21.08 7.46 14.60
CA LEU A 136 -21.47 6.86 13.32
C LEU A 136 -20.26 6.45 12.47
N VAL A 137 -19.14 7.16 12.55
CA VAL A 137 -17.90 6.77 11.85
C VAL A 137 -17.47 5.38 12.31
N TRP A 138 -17.45 5.11 13.62
CA TRP A 138 -17.09 3.80 14.16
C TRP A 138 -18.17 2.73 13.94
N LEU A 139 -19.45 3.11 14.09
CA LEU A 139 -20.59 2.22 13.90
C LEU A 139 -20.63 1.64 12.48
N PHE A 140 -20.21 2.40 11.47
CA PHE A 140 -20.14 1.91 10.08
C PHE A 140 -18.75 1.42 9.69
N GLY A 141 -17.68 2.02 10.23
CA GLY A 141 -16.31 1.64 9.89
C GLY A 141 -15.92 0.24 10.35
N ILE A 142 -16.34 -0.17 11.55
CA ILE A 142 -16.08 -1.54 12.04
C ILE A 142 -16.81 -2.58 11.16
N PRO A 143 -18.13 -2.45 10.88
CA PRO A 143 -18.80 -3.36 9.94
C PRO A 143 -18.20 -3.38 8.53
N PHE A 144 -17.80 -2.24 7.97
CA PHE A 144 -17.11 -2.24 6.66
C PHE A 144 -15.80 -3.02 6.71
N LEU A 145 -15.04 -2.92 7.80
CA LEU A 145 -13.80 -3.68 7.98
C LEU A 145 -14.09 -5.19 8.07
N LEU A 146 -15.08 -5.58 8.88
CA LEU A 146 -15.49 -6.97 9.03
C LEU A 146 -16.03 -7.55 7.71
N LEU A 147 -16.83 -6.77 6.99
CA LEU A 147 -17.34 -7.15 5.67
C LEU A 147 -16.20 -7.36 4.69
N SER A 148 -15.21 -6.46 4.66
CA SER A 148 -14.01 -6.61 3.84
C SER A 148 -13.23 -7.88 4.14
N CYS A 149 -13.03 -8.21 5.43
CA CYS A 149 -12.22 -9.36 5.83
C CYS A 149 -12.95 -10.70 5.69
N PHE A 150 -14.25 -10.75 5.95
CA PHE A 150 -14.98 -12.01 6.08
C PHE A 150 -16.13 -12.15 5.07
N GLY A 151 -16.90 -11.10 4.82
CA GLY A 151 -18.11 -11.21 4.00
C GLY A 151 -17.87 -11.13 2.49
N LEU A 152 -16.71 -10.64 2.05
CA LEU A 152 -16.37 -10.63 0.63
C LEU A 152 -15.91 -12.00 0.11
N GLN A 153 -15.51 -12.92 0.99
CA GLN A 153 -15.00 -14.23 0.59
C GLN A 153 -16.07 -15.06 -0.14
N GLU A 154 -17.26 -15.20 0.47
CA GLU A 154 -18.36 -15.96 -0.13
C GLU A 154 -18.77 -15.39 -1.50
N MET A 155 -18.85 -14.06 -1.61
CA MET A 155 -19.17 -13.38 -2.87
C MET A 155 -18.09 -13.60 -3.94
N TRP A 156 -16.83 -13.69 -3.52
CA TRP A 156 -15.70 -13.87 -4.43
C TRP A 156 -15.64 -15.27 -5.02
N GLU A 157 -15.94 -16.30 -4.23
CA GLU A 157 -15.96 -17.70 -4.69
C GLU A 157 -16.88 -17.90 -5.91
N TYR A 158 -17.98 -17.14 -6.00
CA TYR A 158 -18.90 -17.17 -7.14
C TYR A 158 -18.38 -16.47 -8.42
N THR A 159 -17.30 -15.68 -8.34
CA THR A 159 -16.78 -14.93 -9.49
C THR A 159 -15.78 -15.70 -10.35
N GLY A 160 -15.27 -16.85 -9.87
CA GLY A 160 -14.29 -17.67 -10.58
C GLY A 160 -12.94 -16.97 -10.83
N LYS A 161 -12.64 -15.91 -10.08
CA LYS A 161 -11.37 -15.15 -10.15
C LYS A 161 -10.30 -15.75 -9.22
N SER A 162 -9.03 -15.41 -9.45
CA SER A 162 -7.92 -15.95 -8.67
C SER A 162 -7.87 -15.43 -7.22
N ASP A 163 -7.30 -16.24 -6.32
CA ASP A 163 -7.10 -15.89 -4.90
C ASP A 163 -6.20 -14.66 -4.71
N GLN A 164 -5.26 -14.45 -5.63
CA GLN A 164 -4.42 -13.25 -5.66
C GLN A 164 -5.24 -11.97 -5.91
N GLN A 165 -6.21 -12.04 -6.83
CA GLN A 165 -7.12 -10.92 -7.09
C GLN A 165 -8.06 -10.69 -5.90
N PHE A 166 -8.50 -11.75 -5.22
CA PHE A 166 -9.26 -11.63 -3.98
C PHE A 166 -8.49 -10.87 -2.91
N THR A 167 -7.25 -11.30 -2.65
CA THR A 167 -6.38 -10.69 -1.63
C THR A 167 -6.17 -9.21 -1.91
N MET A 168 -5.85 -8.84 -3.15
CA MET A 168 -5.69 -7.44 -3.53
C MET A 168 -6.98 -6.63 -3.37
N MET A 169 -8.14 -7.23 -3.63
CA MET A 169 -9.43 -6.59 -3.41
C MET A 169 -9.66 -6.34 -1.91
N VAL A 170 -9.50 -7.35 -1.06
CA VAL A 170 -9.64 -7.24 0.40
C VAL A 170 -8.72 -6.14 0.94
N VAL A 171 -7.45 -6.18 0.57
CA VAL A 171 -6.47 -5.14 0.93
C VAL A 171 -6.95 -3.76 0.47
N SER A 172 -7.40 -3.61 -0.78
CA SER A 172 -7.84 -2.32 -1.28
C SER A 172 -9.08 -1.75 -0.56
N THR A 173 -10.02 -2.60 -0.16
CA THR A 173 -11.24 -2.15 0.54
C THR A 173 -10.97 -1.81 1.99
N THR A 174 -10.05 -2.53 2.65
CA THR A 174 -9.59 -2.19 4.00
C THR A 174 -8.81 -0.87 4.00
N TRP A 175 -7.95 -0.63 3.01
CA TRP A 175 -7.27 0.65 2.80
C TRP A 175 -8.24 1.80 2.53
N LEU A 176 -9.23 1.57 1.68
CA LEU A 176 -10.30 2.55 1.44
C LEU A 176 -11.04 2.88 2.75
N ASN A 177 -11.33 1.89 3.58
CA ASN A 177 -11.96 2.09 4.88
C ASN A 177 -11.11 2.95 5.81
N LEU A 178 -9.81 2.67 5.86
CA LEU A 178 -8.85 3.45 6.64
C LEU A 178 -8.81 4.91 6.19
N HIS A 179 -8.72 5.16 4.88
CA HIS A 179 -8.74 6.52 4.33
C HIS A 179 -10.04 7.26 4.69
N CYS A 180 -11.19 6.61 4.46
CA CYS A 180 -12.49 7.23 4.74
C CYS A 180 -12.67 7.53 6.24
N THR A 181 -12.25 6.60 7.11
CA THR A 181 -12.29 6.76 8.56
C THR A 181 -11.40 7.91 9.01
N SER A 182 -10.13 7.92 8.59
CA SER A 182 -9.18 8.97 8.97
C SER A 182 -9.64 10.34 8.51
N PHE A 183 -10.06 10.46 7.26
CA PHE A 183 -10.60 11.70 6.72
C PHE A 183 -11.80 12.18 7.54
N SER A 184 -12.72 11.26 7.87
CA SER A 184 -13.93 11.60 8.62
C SER A 184 -13.60 12.10 10.01
N LEU A 185 -12.72 11.42 10.75
CA LEU A 185 -12.30 11.83 12.08
C LEU A 185 -11.57 13.19 12.05
N GLU A 186 -10.66 13.40 11.11
CA GLU A 186 -9.95 14.67 10.95
C GLU A 186 -10.89 15.83 10.62
N MET A 187 -11.87 15.61 9.72
CA MET A 187 -12.83 16.64 9.32
C MET A 187 -13.88 16.95 10.40
N LEU A 188 -14.20 15.98 11.26
CA LEU A 188 -15.08 16.19 12.42
C LEU A 188 -14.34 16.87 13.58
N ALA A 189 -13.08 16.53 13.80
CA ALA A 189 -12.25 17.13 14.84
C ALA A 189 -11.82 18.56 14.49
N SER A 190 -11.54 18.83 13.23
CA SER A 190 -11.26 20.19 12.77
C SER A 190 -12.56 20.99 12.68
N ALA A 191 -12.59 22.20 13.23
CA ALA A 191 -13.70 23.16 13.09
C ALA A 191 -13.88 23.68 11.64
N ARG A 192 -13.53 22.87 10.63
CA ARG A 192 -13.68 23.11 9.18
C ARG A 192 -15.15 23.04 8.73
N SER A 193 -16.07 23.34 9.65
CA SER A 193 -17.53 23.25 9.52
C SER A 193 -18.13 24.14 8.42
N ASN A 194 -17.35 25.09 7.88
CA ASN A 194 -17.76 25.97 6.78
C ASN A 194 -17.29 25.49 5.40
N THR A 195 -16.65 24.31 5.30
CA THR A 195 -16.34 23.72 3.99
C THR A 195 -17.63 23.33 3.30
N SER A 196 -17.85 23.82 2.08
CA SER A 196 -19.06 23.48 1.33
C SER A 196 -19.21 21.97 1.18
N GLY A 197 -20.43 21.44 1.31
CA GLY A 197 -20.65 19.98 1.24
C GLY A 197 -20.13 19.36 -0.07
N ARG A 198 -20.22 20.12 -1.19
CA ARG A 198 -19.64 19.70 -2.47
C ARG A 198 -18.12 19.56 -2.39
N ARG A 199 -17.42 20.54 -1.82
CA ARG A 199 -15.96 20.49 -1.68
C ARG A 199 -15.53 19.35 -0.77
N MET A 200 -16.24 19.13 0.34
CA MET A 200 -15.99 18.01 1.24
C MET A 200 -16.14 16.65 0.55
N PHE A 201 -17.14 16.50 -0.33
CA PHE A 201 -17.32 15.28 -1.11
C PHE A 201 -16.14 15.06 -2.08
N TYR A 202 -15.71 16.09 -2.81
CA TYR A 202 -14.55 15.98 -3.70
C TYR A 202 -13.27 15.68 -2.92
N ASP A 203 -13.06 16.32 -1.76
CA ASP A 203 -11.92 16.07 -0.87
C ASP A 203 -11.88 14.59 -0.44
N LEU A 204 -13.01 14.06 0.06
CA LEU A 204 -13.12 12.66 0.47
C LEU A 204 -12.86 11.71 -0.70
N LEU A 205 -13.47 11.99 -1.86
CA LEU A 205 -13.37 11.17 -3.05
C LEU A 205 -11.93 11.11 -3.58
N GLY A 206 -11.26 12.25 -3.73
CA GLY A 206 -9.91 12.32 -4.27
C GLY A 206 -8.82 11.85 -3.31
N TYR A 207 -9.07 11.93 -1.99
CA TYR A 207 -8.19 11.37 -0.96
C TYR A 207 -8.34 9.86 -0.85
N SER A 208 -9.58 9.39 -0.72
CA SER A 208 -9.86 7.97 -0.44
C SER A 208 -9.56 7.08 -1.65
N LEU A 209 -9.76 7.59 -2.87
CA LEU A 209 -9.48 6.90 -4.12
C LEU A 209 -8.18 7.39 -4.79
N TYR A 210 -7.18 7.80 -4.00
CA TYR A 210 -5.87 8.17 -4.54
C TYR A 210 -5.08 6.93 -5.00
N PHE A 211 -5.04 6.72 -6.32
CA PHE A 211 -4.50 5.50 -6.95
C PHE A 211 -3.14 5.02 -6.40
N PRO A 212 -2.10 5.86 -6.26
CA PRO A 212 -0.77 5.40 -5.86
C PRO A 212 -0.67 4.80 -4.46
N THR A 213 -1.59 5.14 -3.55
CA THR A 213 -1.63 4.57 -2.19
C THR A 213 -2.97 3.89 -1.90
N TYR A 214 -3.74 3.55 -2.94
CA TYR A 214 -5.06 2.93 -2.78
C TYR A 214 -4.96 1.44 -2.42
N PHE A 215 -4.04 0.72 -3.06
CA PHE A 215 -3.81 -0.69 -2.78
C PHE A 215 -2.84 -0.84 -1.63
N LEU A 216 -1.62 -0.36 -1.84
CA LEU A 216 -0.48 -0.58 -0.98
C LEU A 216 0.41 0.67 -1.04
N GLY A 217 0.97 1.06 0.10
CA GLY A 217 1.80 2.26 0.20
C GLY A 217 1.81 2.83 1.62
N PRO A 218 2.61 3.88 1.87
CA PRO A 218 2.57 4.55 3.16
C PRO A 218 1.22 5.21 3.37
N PHE A 219 0.62 5.02 4.54
CA PHE A 219 -0.60 5.72 4.91
C PHE A 219 -0.30 7.22 5.10
N ILE A 220 -1.01 8.07 4.36
CA ILE A 220 -0.85 9.52 4.40
C ILE A 220 -2.13 10.12 4.98
N ILE A 221 -2.04 10.82 6.11
CA ILE A 221 -3.17 11.54 6.71
C ILE A 221 -3.64 12.72 5.84
N TYR A 222 -4.93 13.08 5.92
CA TYR A 222 -5.52 14.05 5.00
C TYR A 222 -4.92 15.44 5.16
N THR A 223 -4.63 15.87 6.38
CA THR A 223 -3.91 17.13 6.67
C THR A 223 -2.61 17.28 5.88
N ASN A 224 -1.86 16.21 5.68
CA ASN A 224 -0.64 16.21 4.87
C ASN A 224 -0.92 16.08 3.38
N PHE A 225 -2.00 15.43 2.98
CA PHE A 225 -2.33 15.19 1.56
C PHE A 225 -3.08 16.37 0.90
N GLY A 226 -4.12 16.90 1.56
CA GLY A 226 -5.05 17.89 1.02
C GLY A 226 -4.38 19.13 0.39
N PRO A 227 -3.34 19.73 0.99
CA PRO A 227 -2.62 20.85 0.40
C PRO A 227 -1.91 20.53 -0.93
N TYR A 228 -1.59 19.26 -1.20
CA TYR A 228 -0.90 18.81 -2.42
C TYR A 228 -1.88 18.49 -3.55
N MET A 229 -3.08 18.01 -3.19
CA MET A 229 -4.12 17.65 -4.15
C MET A 229 -4.49 18.84 -5.05
N TYR A 230 -4.68 20.03 -4.47
CA TYR A 230 -5.08 21.24 -5.20
C TYR A 230 -3.92 22.12 -5.69
N ARG A 231 -2.67 21.64 -5.66
CA ARG A 231 -1.53 22.45 -6.15
C ARG A 231 -1.72 22.84 -7.63
N PRO A 232 -1.35 24.05 -8.03
CA PRO A 232 -1.40 24.45 -9.43
C PRO A 232 -0.41 23.64 -10.26
N PHE A 233 -0.64 23.58 -11.58
CA PHE A 233 0.26 22.92 -12.51
C PHE A 233 1.66 23.53 -12.46
N LYS A 234 2.67 22.67 -12.42
CA LYS A 234 4.07 23.05 -12.55
C LYS A 234 4.66 22.36 -13.76
N ARG A 235 5.35 23.11 -14.61
CA ARG A 235 6.04 22.57 -15.78
C ARG A 235 7.07 21.51 -15.36
N TRP A 236 7.26 20.52 -16.21
CA TRP A 236 8.32 19.54 -16.05
C TRP A 236 9.66 20.20 -16.34
N THR A 237 10.53 20.24 -15.34
CA THR A 237 11.93 20.67 -15.48
C THR A 237 12.84 19.44 -15.51
N SER A 238 14.02 19.56 -16.12
CA SER A 238 15.01 18.48 -16.16
C SER A 238 15.38 17.99 -14.75
N GLU A 239 15.47 18.90 -13.78
CA GLU A 239 15.70 18.58 -12.37
C GLU A 239 14.57 17.72 -11.78
N ARG A 240 13.31 18.08 -12.05
CA ARG A 240 12.14 17.32 -11.57
C ARG A 240 12.11 15.91 -12.18
N VAL A 241 12.39 15.79 -13.47
CA VAL A 241 12.46 14.50 -14.17
C VAL A 241 13.60 13.66 -13.62
N CYS A 242 14.79 14.24 -13.44
CA CYS A 242 15.95 13.55 -12.88
C CYS A 242 15.67 13.06 -11.45
N THR A 243 15.09 13.90 -10.60
CA THR A 243 14.73 13.53 -9.23
C THR A 243 13.71 12.39 -9.20
N PHE A 244 12.70 12.44 -10.07
CA PHE A 244 11.73 11.35 -10.22
C PHE A 244 12.40 10.05 -10.68
N ALA A 245 13.25 10.11 -11.71
CA ALA A 245 13.97 8.96 -12.24
C ALA A 245 14.91 8.33 -11.19
N LEU A 246 15.67 9.14 -10.45
CA LEU A 246 16.53 8.65 -9.36
C LEU A 246 15.72 8.01 -8.23
N SER A 247 14.57 8.58 -7.90
CA SER A 247 13.67 8.02 -6.88
C SER A 247 13.10 6.67 -7.33
N LEU A 248 12.70 6.56 -8.60
CA LEU A 248 12.20 5.32 -9.19
C LEU A 248 13.30 4.25 -9.28
N LEU A 249 14.51 4.63 -9.72
CA LEU A 249 15.66 3.72 -9.76
C LEU A 249 16.04 3.23 -8.36
N ARG A 250 16.02 4.12 -7.35
CA ARG A 250 16.23 3.72 -5.95
C ARG A 250 15.17 2.73 -5.49
N PHE A 251 13.90 2.96 -5.82
CA PHE A 251 12.82 2.03 -5.51
C PHE A 251 13.06 0.65 -6.14
N LEU A 252 13.32 0.61 -7.45
CA LEU A 252 13.57 -0.64 -8.19
C LEU A 252 14.82 -1.37 -7.68
N PHE A 253 15.87 -0.63 -7.32
CA PHE A 253 17.07 -1.19 -6.70
C PHE A 253 16.74 -1.91 -5.40
N TRP A 254 15.99 -1.28 -4.49
CA TRP A 254 15.62 -1.92 -3.23
C TRP A 254 14.66 -3.10 -3.43
N ALA A 255 13.73 -3.00 -4.38
CA ALA A 255 12.87 -4.13 -4.74
C ALA A 255 13.70 -5.33 -5.25
N ALA A 256 14.72 -5.09 -6.09
CA ALA A 256 15.62 -6.12 -6.57
C ALA A 256 16.51 -6.71 -5.46
N VAL A 257 16.98 -5.87 -4.52
CA VAL A 257 17.74 -6.34 -3.34
C VAL A 257 16.88 -7.24 -2.47
N THR A 258 15.63 -6.86 -2.19
CA THR A 258 14.69 -7.68 -1.42
C THR A 258 14.40 -9.00 -2.14
N GLU A 259 14.11 -8.95 -3.44
CA GLU A 259 13.86 -10.14 -4.26
C GLU A 259 15.08 -11.08 -4.28
N ALA A 260 16.29 -10.54 -4.45
CA ALA A 260 17.52 -11.32 -4.38
C ALA A 260 17.75 -11.92 -2.98
N SER A 261 17.37 -11.20 -1.92
CA SER A 261 17.54 -11.69 -0.55
C SER A 261 16.75 -12.96 -0.27
N LEU A 262 15.58 -13.16 -0.90
CA LEU A 262 14.75 -14.36 -0.75
C LEU A 262 15.40 -15.65 -1.26
N TYR A 263 16.44 -15.55 -2.10
CA TYR A 263 17.24 -16.71 -2.55
C TYR A 263 18.28 -17.17 -1.53
N PHE A 264 18.60 -16.33 -0.54
CA PHE A 264 19.68 -16.58 0.41
C PHE A 264 19.21 -16.55 1.87
N LEU A 265 18.21 -15.72 2.17
CA LEU A 265 17.66 -15.48 3.49
C LEU A 265 16.23 -16.00 3.51
N TYR A 266 16.08 -17.27 3.89
CA TYR A 266 14.79 -17.98 3.98
C TYR A 266 13.97 -17.57 5.22
N ILE A 267 13.86 -16.26 5.48
CA ILE A 267 13.31 -15.70 6.72
C ILE A 267 11.86 -16.18 6.91
N HIS A 268 11.05 -16.14 5.86
CA HIS A 268 9.63 -16.45 5.94
C HIS A 268 9.42 -17.95 6.08
N ALA A 269 10.10 -18.76 5.27
CA ALA A 269 10.03 -20.22 5.40
C ALA A 269 10.48 -20.71 6.78
N LEU A 270 11.59 -20.17 7.32
CA LEU A 270 12.05 -20.52 8.67
C LEU A 270 11.05 -20.10 9.76
N GLN A 271 10.36 -18.97 9.57
CA GLN A 271 9.31 -18.52 10.49
C GLN A 271 8.08 -19.42 10.46
N TYR A 272 7.67 -19.92 9.30
CA TYR A 272 6.53 -20.85 9.21
C TYR A 272 6.85 -22.24 9.77
N HIS A 273 8.11 -22.68 9.66
CA HIS A 273 8.56 -24.01 10.06
C HIS A 273 9.43 -24.02 11.31
N MET A 274 9.02 -23.27 12.36
CA MET A 274 9.80 -23.14 13.60
C MET A 274 10.15 -24.48 14.26
N THR A 275 9.31 -25.51 14.12
CA THR A 275 9.55 -26.85 14.67
C THR A 275 10.71 -27.56 13.99
N THR A 276 10.92 -27.33 12.70
CA THR A 276 12.08 -27.82 11.95
C THR A 276 13.32 -27.04 12.37
N VAL A 277 13.21 -25.73 12.54
CA VAL A 277 14.31 -24.87 13.02
C VAL A 277 14.78 -25.29 14.41
N ALA A 278 13.86 -25.58 15.34
CA ALA A 278 14.18 -26.02 16.69
C ALA A 278 14.94 -27.37 16.74
N ARG A 279 14.89 -28.17 15.67
CA ARG A 279 15.64 -29.43 15.56
C ARG A 279 17.06 -29.23 15.02
N LEU A 280 17.39 -28.05 14.49
CA LEU A 280 18.69 -27.72 13.93
C LEU A 280 19.72 -27.29 14.99
N GLY A 281 19.31 -27.08 16.25
CA GLY A 281 20.18 -26.75 17.38
C GLY A 281 19.55 -25.80 18.37
#